data_AF-A0A7S4SPV4-F1
#
_entry.id   AF-A0A7S4SPV4-F1
#
_cell.length_a   1.000
_cell.length_b   1.000
_cell.length_c   1.000
_cell.angle_alpha   90.00
_cell.angle_beta   90.00
_cell.angle_gamma   90.00
#
_symmetry.space_group_name_H-M   'P 1'
#
loop_
_entity.id
_entity.type
_entity.pdbx_description
1 polymer ?
#
loop_
_entity_poly.entity_id
_entity_poly.type
_entity_poly.pdbx_seq_one_letter_code
_entity_poly.pdbx_strand_id
1 'polypeptide(L)'
;EAISALFDEAVIGVTNKHRVMGCLLVNSLCESINYNSDIKRIVRSSLGSIRKPIVARLKEAQKKGKLKKGITVEFAADVLMNTLHGLRVNSRDGKNAKQLNELAKFAVASLKK
;
A
#
# COMPACT_ATOMS: atom_id res chain seq x y z
N GLU A 1 5.34 -10.33 -8.61
CA GLU A 1 4.30 -10.21 -9.63
C GLU A 1 3.01 -9.71 -8.99
N ALA A 2 2.22 -10.53 -8.28
CA ALA A 2 0.95 -10.07 -7.69
C ALA A 2 1.04 -8.81 -6.80
N ILE A 3 2.02 -8.73 -5.90
CA ILE A 3 2.21 -7.54 -5.05
C ILE A 3 2.68 -6.32 -5.85
N SER A 4 3.47 -6.51 -6.91
CA SER A 4 3.87 -5.39 -7.78
C SER A 4 2.68 -4.85 -8.55
N ALA A 5 1.85 -5.75 -9.09
CA ALA A 5 0.61 -5.40 -9.79
C ALA A 5 -0.36 -4.60 -8.92
N LEU A 6 -0.39 -4.84 -7.59
CA LEU A 6 -1.18 -4.01 -6.67
C LEU A 6 -0.80 -2.52 -6.77
N PHE A 7 0.49 -2.19 -6.76
CA PHE A 7 0.95 -0.80 -6.83
C PHE A 7 0.73 -0.21 -8.23
N ASP A 8 0.89 -1.04 -9.25
CA ASP A 8 0.61 -0.64 -10.63
C ASP A 8 -0.86 -0.26 -10.78
N GLU A 9 -1.79 -1.17 -10.48
CA GLU A 9 -3.23 -0.91 -10.62
C GLU A 9 -3.74 0.17 -9.68
N ALA A 10 -3.28 0.18 -8.42
CA ALA A 10 -3.79 1.12 -7.45
C ALA A 10 -3.26 2.54 -7.70
N VAL A 11 -1.98 2.70 -8.03
CA VAL A 11 -1.30 4.00 -7.96
C VAL A 11 -0.64 4.42 -9.26
N ILE A 12 0.02 3.53 -10.01
CA ILE A 12 0.90 3.93 -11.14
C ILE A 12 0.13 3.96 -12.47
N GLY A 13 -0.78 3.02 -12.69
CA GLY A 13 -1.60 2.90 -13.91
C GLY A 13 -2.77 3.88 -13.97
N VAL A 14 -3.14 4.52 -12.86
CA VAL A 14 -4.22 5.52 -12.86
C VAL A 14 -3.81 6.79 -13.60
N THR A 15 -4.79 7.55 -14.11
CA THR A 15 -4.54 8.83 -14.78
C THR A 15 -3.90 9.84 -13.82
N ASN A 16 -3.14 10.80 -14.35
CA ASN A 16 -2.54 11.85 -13.51
C ASN A 16 -3.60 12.62 -12.71
N LYS A 17 -4.73 12.95 -13.36
CA LYS A 17 -5.89 13.60 -12.73
C LYS A 17 -6.37 12.84 -11.50
N HIS A 18 -6.48 11.51 -11.57
CA HIS A 18 -6.89 10.73 -10.41
C HIS A 18 -5.78 10.56 -9.37
N ARG A 19 -4.54 10.43 -9.82
CA ARG A 19 -3.37 10.25 -8.94
C ARG A 19 -3.21 11.42 -7.98
N VAL A 20 -3.30 12.66 -8.48
CA VAL A 20 -3.13 13.88 -7.67
C VAL A 20 -4.23 14.09 -6.62
N MET A 21 -5.39 13.43 -6.75
CA MET A 21 -6.43 13.44 -5.71
C MET A 21 -6.07 12.55 -4.50
N GLY A 22 -5.06 11.68 -4.65
CA GLY A 22 -4.65 10.72 -3.63
C GLY A 22 -5.59 9.52 -3.53
N CYS A 23 -5.89 9.11 -2.30
CA CYS A 23 -6.83 8.02 -2.02
C CYS A 23 -7.82 8.48 -0.96
N LEU A 24 -9.11 8.24 -1.19
CA LEU A 24 -10.16 8.57 -0.23
C LEU A 24 -9.84 8.06 1.17
N LEU A 25 -9.48 6.78 1.30
CA LEU A 25 -9.19 6.17 2.60
C LEU A 25 -7.97 6.79 3.31
N VAL A 26 -6.92 7.09 2.55
CA VAL A 26 -5.69 7.68 3.10
C VAL A 26 -5.91 9.16 3.49
N ASN A 27 -6.64 9.91 2.66
CA ASN A 27 -7.02 11.29 2.99
C ASN A 27 -7.87 11.33 4.28
N SER A 28 -8.88 10.46 4.38
CA SER A 28 -9.70 10.36 5.58
C SER A 28 -8.91 9.91 6.81
N LEU A 29 -7.91 9.04 6.64
CA LEU A 29 -6.99 8.62 7.71
C LEU A 29 -6.18 9.80 8.27
N CYS A 30 -5.81 10.79 7.44
CA CYS A 30 -5.02 11.94 7.86
C CYS A 30 -5.85 12.99 8.63
N GLU A 31 -7.16 13.11 8.35
CA GLU A 31 -7.98 14.17 8.92
C GLU A 31 -9.27 13.66 9.56
N SER A 32 -10.18 13.07 8.78
CA SER A 32 -11.56 12.79 9.18
C SER A 32 -11.69 11.84 10.39
N ILE A 33 -10.76 10.90 10.57
CA ILE A 33 -10.82 9.94 11.69
C ILE A 33 -10.66 10.58 13.07
N ASN A 34 -10.09 11.79 13.14
CA ASN A 34 -9.86 12.51 14.40
C ASN A 34 -11.14 13.16 14.91
N TYR A 35 -12.10 13.43 14.03
CA TYR A 35 -13.32 14.17 14.34
C TYR A 35 -14.57 13.31 14.33
N ASN A 36 -14.51 12.08 13.79
CA ASN A 36 -15.67 11.20 13.69
C ASN A 36 -15.29 9.72 13.90
N SER A 37 -15.82 9.13 14.97
CA SER A 37 -15.55 7.74 15.37
C SER A 37 -16.14 6.70 14.41
N ASP A 38 -17.26 6.99 13.76
CA ASP A 38 -17.86 6.12 12.75
C ASP A 38 -17.01 6.10 11.47
N ILE A 39 -16.52 7.26 11.02
CA ILE A 39 -15.56 7.34 9.92
C ILE A 39 -14.28 6.58 10.27
N LYS A 40 -13.76 6.74 11.49
CA LYS A 40 -12.59 5.98 11.98
C LYS A 40 -12.82 4.47 11.89
N ARG A 41 -13.99 3.98 12.28
CA ARG A 41 -14.37 2.56 12.19
C ARG A 41 -14.42 2.09 10.73
N ILE A 42 -15.07 2.85 9.85
CA ILE A 42 -15.21 2.51 8.42
C ILE A 42 -13.84 2.48 7.74
N VAL A 43 -13.03 3.53 7.90
CA VAL A 43 -11.69 3.62 7.28
C VAL A 43 -10.80 2.47 7.73
N ARG A 44 -10.80 2.13 9.03
CA ARG A 44 -10.02 0.98 9.56
C ARG A 44 -10.49 -0.35 8.98
N SER A 45 -11.80 -0.56 8.88
CA SER A 45 -12.36 -1.78 8.28
C SER A 45 -11.98 -1.92 6.80
N SER A 46 -12.08 -0.83 6.04
CA SER A 46 -11.72 -0.79 4.62
C SER A 46 -10.24 -1.06 4.38
N LEU A 47 -9.35 -0.41 5.15
CA LEU A 47 -7.91 -0.67 5.07
C LEU A 47 -7.55 -2.11 5.51
N GLY A 48 -8.24 -2.65 6.52
CA GLY A 48 -8.11 -4.05 6.93
C GLY A 48 -8.50 -5.03 5.81
N SER A 49 -9.53 -4.70 5.04
CA SER A 49 -9.99 -5.48 3.89
C SER A 49 -8.97 -5.50 2.74
N ILE A 50 -8.17 -4.43 2.59
CA ILE A 50 -7.04 -4.36 1.65
C ILE A 50 -5.83 -5.15 2.19
N ARG A 51 -5.55 -5.07 3.49
CA ARG A 51 -4.42 -5.77 4.12
C ARG A 51 -4.58 -7.29 4.06
N LYS A 52 -5.80 -7.80 4.22
CA LYS A 52 -6.10 -9.25 4.25
C LYS A 52 -5.58 -10.03 3.03
N PRO A 53 -5.86 -9.64 1.77
CA PRO A 53 -5.32 -10.33 0.60
C PRO A 53 -3.79 -10.18 0.47
N ILE A 54 -3.19 -9.07 0.90
CA ILE A 54 -1.73 -8.89 0.92
C ILE A 54 -1.09 -9.94 1.83
N VAL A 55 -1.62 -10.10 3.05
CA VAL A 55 -1.17 -11.14 3.99
C VAL A 55 -1.28 -12.52 3.37
N ALA A 56 -2.40 -12.85 2.72
CA ALA A 56 -2.58 -14.16 2.08
C ALA A 56 -1.49 -14.44 1.02
N ARG A 57 -1.18 -13.46 0.15
CA ARG A 57 -0.12 -13.59 -0.86
C ARG A 57 1.28 -13.66 -0.27
N LEU A 58 1.53 -12.95 0.84
CA LEU A 58 2.80 -13.04 1.56
C LEU A 58 2.99 -14.40 2.24
N LYS A 59 1.92 -15.02 2.77
CA LYS A 59 1.98 -16.41 3.28
C LYS A 59 2.37 -17.40 2.17
N GLU A 60 1.79 -17.26 0.99
CA GLU A 60 2.18 -18.08 -0.16
C GLU A 60 3.65 -17.86 -0.56
N ALA A 61 4.10 -16.60 -0.58
CA ALA A 61 5.48 -16.25 -0.91
C ALA A 61 6.48 -16.82 0.13
N GLN A 62 6.13 -16.77 1.41
CA GLN A 62 6.95 -17.33 2.49
C GLN A 62 7.07 -18.86 2.36
N LYS A 63 5.94 -19.57 2.12
CA LYS A 63 5.95 -21.03 1.87
C LYS A 63 6.82 -21.42 0.67
N LYS A 64 6.88 -20.56 -0.35
CA LYS A 64 7.72 -20.73 -1.56
C LYS A 64 9.16 -20.24 -1.39
N GLY A 65 9.57 -19.80 -0.18
CA GLY A 65 10.93 -19.32 0.08
C GLY A 65 11.30 -18.01 -0.64
N LYS A 66 10.30 -17.22 -1.07
CA LYS A 66 10.50 -15.95 -1.81
C LYS A 66 10.61 -14.72 -0.90
N LEU A 67 10.24 -14.86 0.38
CA LEU A 67 10.37 -13.81 1.39
C LEU A 67 11.74 -13.90 2.06
N LYS A 68 12.38 -12.75 2.30
CA LYS A 68 13.69 -12.67 2.97
C LYS A 68 13.65 -13.31 4.36
N LYS A 69 14.72 -14.03 4.74
CA LYS A 69 14.85 -14.64 6.07
C LYS A 69 14.76 -13.59 7.18
N GLY A 70 14.09 -13.93 8.28
CA GLY A 70 13.90 -13.05 9.44
C GLY A 70 12.74 -12.05 9.31
N ILE A 71 12.08 -11.96 8.14
CA ILE A 71 10.90 -11.12 7.94
C ILE A 71 9.64 -11.95 8.17
N THR A 72 8.77 -11.48 9.08
CA THR A 72 7.44 -12.06 9.29
C THR A 72 6.48 -11.61 8.19
N VAL A 73 5.44 -12.41 7.95
CA VAL A 73 4.40 -12.07 6.97
C VAL A 73 3.68 -10.79 7.37
N GLU A 74 3.42 -10.62 8.67
CA GLU A 74 2.72 -9.48 9.24
C GLU A 74 3.53 -8.20 9.05
N PHE A 75 4.84 -8.24 9.37
CA PHE A 75 5.72 -7.10 9.17
C PHE A 75 5.84 -6.73 7.69
N ALA A 76 6.01 -7.73 6.82
CA ALA A 76 6.02 -7.51 5.37
C ALA A 76 4.71 -6.85 4.88
N ALA A 77 3.55 -7.28 5.41
CA ALA A 77 2.27 -6.68 5.06
C ALA A 77 2.19 -5.21 5.52
N ASP A 78 2.70 -4.90 6.70
CA ASP A 78 2.71 -3.53 7.24
C ASP A 78 3.65 -2.63 6.44
N VAL A 79 4.81 -3.13 6.01
CA VAL A 79 5.72 -2.41 5.09
C VAL A 79 5.02 -2.09 3.76
N LEU A 80 4.30 -3.05 3.18
CA LEU A 80 3.59 -2.84 1.91
C LEU A 80 2.40 -1.88 2.06
N MET A 81 1.64 -1.99 3.16
CA MET A 81 0.55 -1.06 3.46
C MET A 81 1.08 0.36 3.68
N ASN A 82 2.17 0.51 4.43
CA ASN A 82 2.82 1.80 4.64
C ASN A 82 3.34 2.40 3.33
N THR A 83 3.92 1.56 2.46
CA THR A 83 4.31 1.97 1.12
C THR A 83 3.11 2.46 0.33
N LEU A 84 2.00 1.72 0.32
CA LEU A 84 0.77 2.13 -0.38
C LEU A 84 0.25 3.48 0.14
N HIS A 85 0.21 3.69 1.46
CA HIS A 85 -0.19 4.97 2.05
C HIS A 85 0.76 6.10 1.63
N GLY A 86 2.07 5.88 1.77
CA GLY A 86 3.09 6.85 1.40
C GLY A 86 3.00 7.25 -0.08
N LEU A 87 2.82 6.30 -0.98
CA LEU A 87 2.64 6.59 -2.41
C LEU A 87 1.40 7.45 -2.68
N ARG A 88 0.29 7.22 -1.97
CA ARG A 88 -0.93 8.03 -2.11
C ARG A 88 -0.75 9.46 -1.62
N VAL A 89 -0.03 9.65 -0.51
CA VAL A 89 0.31 10.99 0.00
C VAL A 89 1.26 11.69 -0.97
N ASN A 90 2.34 11.02 -1.39
CA ASN A 90 3.31 11.57 -2.33
C ASN A 90 2.70 11.88 -3.72
N SER A 91 1.64 11.19 -4.11
CA SER A 91 0.90 11.52 -5.33
C SER A 91 0.24 12.90 -5.24
N ARG A 92 -0.23 13.30 -4.05
CA ARG A 92 -0.76 14.64 -3.79
C ARG A 92 0.34 15.70 -3.72
N ASP A 93 1.51 15.31 -3.23
CA ASP A 93 2.72 16.14 -3.19
C ASP A 93 3.34 16.39 -4.59
N GLY A 94 2.78 15.76 -5.63
CA GLY A 94 3.19 16.01 -7.02
C GLY A 94 4.25 15.07 -7.57
N LYS A 95 4.64 14.00 -6.85
CA LYS A 95 5.51 12.96 -7.43
C LYS A 95 4.82 12.30 -8.62
N ASN A 96 5.56 12.18 -9.72
CA ASN A 96 5.04 11.58 -10.94
C ASN A 96 5.05 10.04 -10.86
N ALA A 97 4.38 9.40 -11.82
CA ALA A 97 4.23 7.94 -11.87
C ALA A 97 5.56 7.18 -11.84
N LYS A 98 6.61 7.72 -12.49
CA LYS A 98 7.94 7.10 -12.51
C LYS A 98 8.57 7.10 -11.12
N GLN A 99 8.58 8.23 -10.44
CA GLN A 99 9.12 8.37 -9.09
C GLN A 99 8.38 7.48 -8.08
N LEU A 100 7.05 7.40 -8.19
CA LEU A 100 6.23 6.53 -7.35
C LEU A 100 6.51 5.04 -7.62
N ASN A 101 6.72 4.67 -8.88
CA ASN A 101 7.07 3.29 -9.25
C ASN A 101 8.45 2.88 -8.72
N GLU A 102 9.43 3.77 -8.73
CA GLU A 102 10.76 3.50 -8.15
C GLU A 102 10.66 3.18 -6.64
N LEU A 103 9.86 3.94 -5.89
CA LEU A 103 9.59 3.68 -4.48
C LEU A 103 8.87 2.33 -4.26
N ALA A 104 7.85 2.03 -5.07
CA ALA A 104 7.13 0.77 -5.00
C ALA A 104 8.04 -0.44 -5.29
N LYS A 105 8.87 -0.34 -6.33
CA LYS A 105 9.86 -1.38 -6.69
C LYS A 105 10.86 -1.62 -5.58
N PHE A 106 11.39 -0.54 -4.98
CA PHE A 106 12.32 -0.66 -3.85
C PHE A 106 11.68 -1.36 -2.65
N ALA A 107 10.47 -0.96 -2.26
CA ALA A 107 9.75 -1.57 -1.15
C ALA A 107 9.44 -3.07 -1.39
N VAL A 108 9.10 -3.45 -2.61
CA VAL A 108 8.89 -4.86 -2.95
C VAL A 108 10.21 -5.63 -2.97
N ALA A 109 11.30 -5.04 -3.46
CA ALA A 109 12.62 -5.66 -3.50
C ALA A 109 13.21 -5.88 -2.11
N SER A 110 12.99 -4.94 -1.17
CA SER A 110 13.52 -5.04 0.20
C SER A 110 12.99 -6.24 1.00
N LEU A 111 11.84 -6.77 0.60
CA LEU A 111 11.18 -7.93 1.21
C LEU A 111 11.51 -9.26 0.51
N LYS A 112 12.00 -9.21 -0.73
CA LYS A 112 12.32 -10.40 -1.52
C LYS A 112 13.66 -11.00 -1.09
N LYS A 113 13.74 -12.33 -1.20
CA LYS A 113 15.00 -13.07 -1.16
C LYS A 113 15.77 -12.86 -2.45
#